data_AF-X1MYR2-F1
#
_entry.id   AF-X1MYR2-F1
#
_cell.length_a   1.000
_cell.length_b   1.000
_cell.length_c   1.000
_cell.angle_alpha   90.00
_cell.angle_beta   90.00
_cell.angle_gamma   90.00
#
_symmetry.space_group_name_H-M   'P 1'
#
loop_
_entity.id
_entity.type
_entity.pdbx_description
1 polymer ?
#
loop_
_entity_poly.entity_id
_entity_poly.type
_entity_poly.pdbx_seq_one_letter_code
_entity_poly.pdbx_strand_id
1 'polypeptide(L)'
;MLKKAKCPYCSKKLEPAPNSSKKCPHCKSKIIVRASPDKEKVFLREDQVEEKVNEWKEVYRIRALKRDAENYKGSRFKSDKYLYNAVKYRIKNDFDGAWKEYNKALKSYLEEDSKSGLGERQLGPYRNIVLKMALFQYSSSLSRLRTVLSLSLSRNRFFL
;
A
#
# COMPACT_ATOMS: atom_id res chain seq x y z
N MET A 1 -6.49 -2.01 -31.56
CA MET A 1 -5.25 -2.20 -32.37
C MET A 1 -4.21 -2.90 -31.51
N LEU A 2 -3.79 -4.13 -31.85
CA LEU A 2 -2.70 -4.82 -31.15
C LEU A 2 -1.40 -4.04 -31.40
N LYS A 3 -0.87 -3.32 -30.39
CA LYS A 3 0.45 -2.69 -30.50
C LYS A 3 1.44 -3.79 -30.87
N LYS A 4 2.10 -3.68 -32.04
CA LYS A 4 3.07 -4.68 -32.51
C LYS A 4 4.21 -4.77 -31.49
N ALA A 5 4.22 -5.85 -30.71
CA ALA A 5 5.23 -6.07 -29.69
C ALA A 5 6.59 -6.29 -30.37
N LYS A 6 7.64 -5.63 -29.87
CA LYS A 6 9.02 -5.78 -30.36
C LYS A 6 9.89 -6.34 -29.24
N CYS A 7 10.88 -7.15 -29.61
CA CYS A 7 11.87 -7.64 -28.66
C CYS A 7 12.77 -6.49 -28.18
N PRO A 8 12.99 -6.32 -26.86
CA PRO A 8 13.85 -5.26 -26.33
C PRO A 8 15.36 -5.50 -26.53
N TYR A 9 15.74 -6.68 -27.05
CA TYR A 9 17.13 -7.03 -27.39
C TYR A 9 17.40 -6.88 -28.89
N CYS A 10 16.62 -7.55 -29.74
CA CYS A 10 16.88 -7.58 -31.19
C CYS A 10 15.91 -6.75 -32.04
N SER A 11 14.96 -6.05 -31.42
CA SER A 11 13.95 -5.21 -32.08
C SER A 11 13.03 -5.90 -33.11
N LYS A 12 13.20 -7.20 -33.33
CA LYS A 12 12.32 -8.01 -34.19
C LYS A 12 10.91 -8.06 -33.61
N LYS A 13 9.92 -8.13 -34.50
CA LYS A 13 8.50 -8.22 -34.15
C LYS A 13 8.23 -9.54 -33.43
N LEU A 14 7.36 -9.49 -32.43
CA LEU A 14 6.88 -10.63 -31.67
C LEU A 14 5.41 -10.85 -32.03
N GLU A 15 5.16 -11.81 -32.92
CA GLU A 15 3.81 -12.21 -33.33
C GLU A 15 3.63 -13.70 -32.98
N PRO A 16 2.74 -14.05 -32.03
CA PRO A 16 1.92 -13.17 -31.20
C PRO A 16 2.71 -12.47 -30.08
N ALA A 17 2.21 -11.30 -29.68
CA ALA A 17 2.74 -10.54 -28.55
C ALA A 17 2.75 -11.41 -27.28
N PRO A 18 3.86 -11.47 -26.52
CA PRO A 18 3.91 -12.27 -25.31
C PRO A 18 2.89 -11.78 -24.27
N ASN A 19 2.11 -12.72 -23.71
CA ASN A 19 1.27 -12.46 -22.53
C ASN A 19 2.05 -12.62 -21.23
N SER A 20 3.07 -13.48 -21.23
CA SER A 20 3.96 -13.77 -20.11
C SER A 20 5.41 -13.67 -20.56
N SER A 21 6.33 -13.56 -19.58
CA SER A 21 7.77 -13.56 -19.84
C SER A 21 8.18 -14.83 -20.59
N LYS A 22 8.84 -14.67 -21.74
CA LYS A 22 9.26 -15.78 -22.61
C LYS A 22 10.57 -15.47 -23.32
N LYS A 23 11.25 -16.49 -23.85
CA LYS A 23 12.43 -16.29 -24.71
C LYS A 23 12.00 -15.78 -26.08
N CYS A 24 12.80 -14.89 -26.66
CA CYS A 24 12.60 -14.43 -28.03
C CYS A 24 12.89 -15.58 -29.03
N PRO A 25 12.04 -15.82 -30.03
CA PRO A 25 12.30 -16.85 -31.05
C PRO A 25 13.51 -16.54 -31.94
N HIS A 26 13.95 -15.28 -32.01
CA HIS A 26 15.03 -14.86 -32.90
C HIS A 26 16.39 -14.77 -32.23
N CYS A 27 16.48 -14.14 -31.05
CA CYS A 27 17.75 -13.93 -30.35
C CYS A 27 17.89 -14.81 -29.09
N LYS A 28 16.88 -15.61 -28.77
CA LYS A 28 16.82 -16.51 -27.59
C LYS A 28 16.93 -15.81 -26.21
N SER A 29 17.14 -14.49 -26.18
CA SER A 29 17.13 -13.67 -24.97
C SER A 29 15.77 -13.69 -24.28
N LYS A 30 15.77 -13.65 -22.95
CA LYS A 30 14.55 -13.67 -22.12
C LYS A 30 13.90 -12.29 -22.10
N ILE A 31 12.64 -12.22 -22.51
CA ILE A 31 11.84 -11.00 -22.50
C ILE A 31 10.99 -11.01 -21.24
N ILE A 32 11.10 -9.97 -20.42
CA ILE A 32 10.27 -9.80 -19.23
C ILE A 32 9.07 -8.93 -19.60
N VAL A 33 7.87 -9.42 -19.31
CA VAL A 33 6.63 -8.67 -19.52
C VAL A 33 6.16 -8.11 -18.19
N ARG A 34 5.95 -6.80 -18.13
CA ARG A 34 5.30 -6.13 -17.00
C ARG A 34 4.11 -5.32 -17.49
N ALA A 35 3.11 -5.16 -16.63
CA ALA A 35 2.01 -4.23 -16.88
C ALA A 35 2.38 -2.88 -16.26
N SER A 36 2.37 -1.83 -17.07
CA SER A 36 2.54 -0.45 -16.59
C SER A 36 1.38 -0.07 -15.66
N PRO A 37 1.51 1.04 -14.92
CA PRO A 37 0.37 1.61 -14.23
C PRO A 37 -0.84 1.80 -15.16
N ASP A 38 -0.65 2.16 -16.42
CA ASP A 38 -1.77 2.36 -17.35
C ASP A 38 -2.33 1.06 -17.94
N LYS A 39 -1.94 -0.09 -17.36
CA LYS A 39 -2.33 -1.45 -17.76
C LYS A 39 -1.82 -1.84 -19.15
N GLU A 40 -0.85 -1.10 -19.69
CA GLU A 40 -0.20 -1.44 -20.94
C GLU A 40 0.92 -2.44 -20.72
N LYS A 41 1.12 -3.38 -21.65
CA LYS A 41 2.23 -4.33 -21.58
C LYS A 41 3.52 -3.66 -22.03
N VAL A 42 4.52 -3.69 -21.16
CA VAL A 42 5.88 -3.22 -21.43
C VAL A 42 6.81 -4.42 -21.47
N PHE A 43 7.62 -4.49 -22.53
CA PHE A 43 8.60 -5.55 -22.75
C PHE A 43 9.98 -5.03 -22.33
N LEU A 44 10.55 -5.65 -21.31
CA LEU A 44 11.78 -5.19 -20.68
C LEU A 44 12.87 -6.26 -20.78
N ARG A 45 14.11 -5.80 -20.77
CA ARG A 45 15.27 -6.61 -20.45
C ARG A 45 15.42 -6.75 -18.93
N GLU A 46 16.23 -7.71 -18.49
CA GLU A 46 16.50 -7.95 -17.07
C GLU A 46 17.12 -6.74 -16.36
N ASP A 47 18.04 -6.02 -17.00
CA ASP A 47 18.69 -4.81 -16.51
C ASP A 47 17.73 -3.61 -16.36
N GLN A 48 16.61 -3.60 -17.09
CA GLN A 48 15.66 -2.49 -17.10
C GLN A 48 14.50 -2.66 -16.09
N VAL A 49 14.37 -3.84 -15.48
CA VAL A 49 13.21 -4.14 -14.63
C VAL A 49 13.22 -3.26 -13.38
N GLU A 50 14.36 -3.17 -12.70
CA GLU A 50 14.46 -2.45 -11.43
C GLU A 50 14.21 -0.95 -11.61
N GLU A 51 14.83 -0.34 -12.61
CA GLU A 51 14.62 1.07 -12.96
C GLU A 51 13.13 1.36 -13.22
N LYS A 52 12.47 0.54 -14.04
CA LYS A 52 11.04 0.71 -14.35
C LYS A 52 10.14 0.49 -13.14
N VAL A 53 10.47 -0.48 -12.29
CA VAL A 53 9.74 -0.70 -11.03
C VAL A 53 9.88 0.50 -10.10
N ASN A 54 11.08 1.08 -10.01
CA ASN A 54 11.33 2.28 -9.21
C ASN A 54 10.59 3.52 -9.77
N GLU A 55 10.58 3.70 -11.10
CA GLU A 55 9.81 4.75 -11.76
C GLU A 55 8.31 4.65 -11.43
N TRP A 56 7.76 3.44 -11.42
CA TRP A 56 6.33 3.23 -11.15
C TRP A 56 5.98 3.15 -9.66
N LYS A 57 6.99 3.10 -8.77
CA LYS A 57 6.81 2.88 -7.34
C LYS A 57 5.83 3.87 -6.73
N GLU A 58 5.97 5.14 -7.08
CA GLU A 58 5.13 6.21 -6.52
C GLU A 58 3.69 6.13 -7.02
N VAL A 59 3.50 5.82 -8.30
CA VAL A 59 2.16 5.63 -8.88
C VAL A 59 1.45 4.46 -8.20
N TYR A 60 2.14 3.33 -7.99
CA TYR A 60 1.58 2.20 -7.26
C TYR A 60 1.29 2.53 -5.80
N ARG A 61 2.17 3.27 -5.13
CA ARG A 61 1.96 3.74 -3.75
C ARG A 61 0.67 4.54 -3.64
N ILE A 62 0.51 5.57 -4.47
CA ILE A 62 -0.68 6.43 -4.46
C ILE A 62 -1.95 5.62 -4.76
N ARG A 63 -1.90 4.70 -5.73
CA ARG A 63 -3.06 3.86 -6.06
C ARG A 63 -3.44 2.90 -4.93
N ALA A 64 -2.46 2.33 -4.24
CA ALA A 64 -2.71 1.50 -3.07
C ALA A 64 -3.38 2.32 -1.96
N LEU A 65 -2.89 3.53 -1.70
CA LEU A 65 -3.51 4.46 -0.75
C LEU A 65 -4.93 4.86 -1.17
N LYS A 66 -5.18 5.16 -2.45
CA LYS A 66 -6.53 5.48 -2.93
C LYS A 66 -7.51 4.32 -2.70
N ARG A 67 -7.10 3.07 -3.00
CA ARG A 67 -7.93 1.89 -2.70
C ARG A 67 -8.22 1.76 -1.20
N ASP A 68 -7.21 2.01 -0.36
CA ASP A 68 -7.37 2.00 1.08
C ASP A 68 -8.37 3.08 1.56
N ALA A 69 -8.32 4.28 0.99
CA ALA A 69 -9.24 5.36 1.31
C ALA A 69 -10.70 5.00 0.96
N GLU A 70 -10.94 4.32 -0.17
CA GLU A 70 -12.29 3.93 -0.57
C GLU A 70 -12.94 2.97 0.44
N ASN A 71 -12.17 2.16 1.17
CA ASN A 71 -12.71 1.28 2.24
C ASN A 71 -13.36 2.07 3.40
N TYR A 72 -12.98 3.33 3.59
CA TYR A 72 -13.46 4.17 4.69
C TYR A 72 -14.51 5.20 4.26
N LYS A 73 -14.71 5.35 2.94
CA LYS A 73 -15.54 6.39 2.37
C LYS A 73 -17.01 6.10 2.65
N GLY A 74 -17.74 7.10 3.17
CA GLY A 74 -19.16 6.95 3.50
C GLY A 74 -19.43 6.12 4.76
N SER A 75 -18.40 5.74 5.52
CA SER A 75 -18.59 5.08 6.80
C SER A 75 -19.33 5.99 7.79
N ARG A 76 -20.22 5.39 8.58
CA ARG A 76 -20.95 6.05 9.68
C ARG A 76 -20.09 6.25 10.92
N PHE A 77 -18.95 5.56 11.02
CA PHE A 77 -18.08 5.60 12.18
C PHE A 77 -17.12 6.80 12.10
N LYS A 78 -16.90 7.48 13.22
CA LYS A 78 -15.99 8.64 13.25
C LYS A 78 -14.54 8.17 13.05
N SER A 79 -14.18 7.00 13.58
CA SER A 79 -12.85 6.39 13.38
C SER A 79 -12.48 6.26 11.90
N ASP A 80 -13.41 5.81 11.08
CA ASP A 80 -13.19 5.59 9.66
C ASP A 80 -13.07 6.91 8.88
N LYS A 81 -13.85 7.93 9.28
CA LYS A 81 -13.70 9.29 8.75
C LYS A 81 -12.28 9.83 8.97
N TYR A 82 -11.71 9.59 10.16
CA TYR A 82 -10.33 9.98 10.46
C TYR A 82 -9.31 9.13 9.69
N LEU A 83 -9.55 7.83 9.52
CA LEU A 83 -8.70 6.97 8.66
C LEU A 83 -8.68 7.44 7.21
N TYR A 84 -9.83 7.79 6.66
CA TYR A 84 -9.95 8.37 5.32
C TYR A 84 -9.10 9.64 5.17
N ASN A 85 -9.18 10.55 6.15
CA ASN A 85 -8.37 11.77 6.15
C ASN A 85 -6.87 11.47 6.29
N ALA A 86 -6.49 10.54 7.17
CA ALA A 86 -5.10 10.13 7.33
C ALA A 86 -4.50 9.66 6.00
N VAL A 87 -5.23 8.85 5.25
CA VAL A 87 -4.81 8.38 3.93
C VAL A 87 -4.68 9.54 2.92
N LYS A 88 -5.58 10.54 2.94
CA LYS A 88 -5.45 11.75 2.11
C LYS A 88 -4.15 12.51 2.40
N TYR A 89 -3.79 12.68 3.66
CA TYR A 89 -2.53 13.31 4.05
C TYR A 89 -1.32 12.50 3.59
N ARG A 90 -1.37 11.16 3.69
CA ARG A 90 -0.31 10.28 3.15
C ARG A 90 -0.11 10.39 1.64
N ILE A 91 -1.19 10.54 0.87
CA ILE A 91 -1.11 10.77 -0.58
C ILE A 91 -0.35 12.06 -0.87
N LYS A 92 -0.55 13.10 -0.05
CA LYS A 92 0.14 14.40 -0.16
C LYS A 92 1.56 14.39 0.44
N ASN A 93 2.02 13.26 0.97
CA ASN A 93 3.25 13.17 1.76
C ASN A 93 3.28 14.10 3.00
N ASP A 94 2.11 14.50 3.50
CA ASP A 94 1.98 15.21 4.77
C ASP A 94 1.86 14.18 5.89
N PHE A 95 3.01 13.92 6.51
CA PHE A 95 3.14 12.86 7.51
C PHE A 95 2.59 13.29 8.88
N ASP A 96 2.81 14.53 9.29
CA ASP A 96 2.29 15.03 10.57
C ASP A 96 0.77 15.13 10.55
N GLY A 97 0.19 15.58 9.43
CA GLY A 97 -1.25 15.57 9.19
C GLY A 97 -1.81 14.15 9.26
N ALA A 98 -1.16 13.18 8.62
CA ALA A 98 -1.58 11.78 8.67
C ALA A 98 -1.54 11.21 10.08
N TRP A 99 -0.46 11.45 10.83
CA TRP A 99 -0.29 10.97 12.20
C TRP A 99 -1.36 11.54 13.14
N LYS A 100 -1.66 12.83 13.01
CA LYS A 100 -2.71 13.50 13.78
C LYS A 100 -4.07 12.84 13.55
N GLU A 101 -4.41 12.52 12.30
CA GLU A 101 -5.67 11.86 11.97
C GLU A 101 -5.70 10.40 12.44
N TYR A 102 -4.59 9.65 12.38
CA TYR A 102 -4.51 8.31 12.97
C TYR A 102 -4.78 8.30 14.48
N ASN A 103 -4.23 9.27 15.22
CA ASN A 103 -4.49 9.38 16.67
C ASN A 103 -5.97 9.69 16.97
N LYS A 104 -6.59 10.56 16.16
CA LYS A 104 -8.04 10.82 16.27
C LYS A 104 -8.85 9.56 15.97
N ALA A 105 -8.48 8.81 14.94
CA ALA A 105 -9.14 7.55 14.60
C ALA A 105 -9.08 6.54 15.75
N LEU A 106 -7.89 6.39 16.36
CA LEU A 106 -7.67 5.52 17.51
C LEU A 106 -8.53 5.94 18.71
N LYS A 107 -8.55 7.23 19.04
CA LYS A 107 -9.36 7.76 20.14
C LYS A 107 -10.84 7.51 19.92
N SER A 108 -11.35 7.84 18.72
CA SER A 108 -12.76 7.63 18.39
C SER A 108 -13.15 6.16 18.38
N TYR A 109 -12.28 5.27 17.91
CA TYR A 109 -12.54 3.84 17.97
C TYR A 109 -12.73 3.36 19.42
N LEU A 110 -11.82 3.76 20.34
CA LEU A 110 -11.92 3.39 21.76
C LEU A 110 -13.18 3.95 22.43
N GLU A 111 -13.55 5.20 22.12
CA GLU A 111 -14.78 5.81 22.63
C GLU A 111 -16.04 5.14 22.08
N GLU A 112 -16.06 4.79 20.79
CA GLU A 112 -17.21 4.11 20.18
C GLU A 112 -17.37 2.66 20.66
N ASP A 113 -16.26 1.98 20.93
CA ASP A 113 -16.24 0.63 21.49
C ASP A 113 -16.84 0.62 22.91
N SER A 114 -16.36 1.51 23.78
CA SER A 114 -16.86 1.68 25.15
C SER A 114 -18.37 1.95 25.24
N LYS A 115 -18.93 2.62 24.22
CA LYS A 115 -20.36 2.98 24.16
C LYS A 115 -21.24 1.87 23.59
N SER A 116 -20.66 0.98 22.79
CA SER A 116 -21.45 -0.04 22.10
C SER A 116 -21.78 -1.26 22.95
N GLY A 117 -21.16 -1.43 24.13
CA GLY A 117 -21.40 -2.57 25.05
C GLY A 117 -21.01 -3.94 24.47
N LEU A 118 -20.73 -4.00 23.16
CA LEU A 118 -20.20 -5.11 22.43
C LEU A 118 -18.69 -5.15 22.68
N GLY A 119 -18.26 -5.75 23.78
CA GLY A 119 -16.84 -5.98 24.14
C GLY A 119 -16.03 -6.83 23.13
N GLU A 120 -16.55 -7.00 21.92
CA GLU A 120 -16.02 -7.77 20.81
C GLU A 120 -16.17 -7.02 19.48
N ARG A 121 -16.15 -5.67 19.44
CA ARG A 121 -15.79 -5.04 18.15
C ARG A 121 -14.41 -5.56 17.80
N GLN A 122 -14.36 -6.37 16.75
CA GLN A 122 -13.21 -7.10 16.28
C GLN A 122 -11.94 -6.26 16.49
N LEU A 123 -10.95 -6.78 17.22
CA LEU A 123 -9.63 -6.15 17.35
C LEU A 123 -8.95 -5.85 15.99
N GLY A 124 -9.53 -6.33 14.89
CA GLY A 124 -9.11 -6.12 13.50
C GLY A 124 -8.87 -4.65 13.14
N PRO A 125 -9.86 -3.74 13.17
CA PRO A 125 -9.65 -2.34 12.81
C PRO A 125 -8.69 -1.61 13.75
N TYR A 126 -8.71 -1.91 15.06
CA TYR A 126 -7.72 -1.40 16.02
C TYR A 126 -6.29 -1.82 15.65
N ARG A 127 -6.07 -3.13 15.45
CA ARG A 127 -4.78 -3.68 15.01
C ARG A 127 -4.36 -3.06 13.68
N ASN A 128 -5.30 -2.83 12.77
CA ASN A 128 -5.00 -2.23 11.47
C ASN A 128 -4.58 -0.75 11.60
N ILE A 129 -5.24 0.05 12.45
CA ILE A 129 -4.81 1.42 12.76
C ILE A 129 -3.39 1.41 13.36
N VAL A 130 -3.15 0.58 14.38
CA VAL A 130 -1.84 0.48 15.06
C VAL A 130 -0.75 -0.02 14.11
N LEU A 131 -1.03 -1.02 13.27
CA LEU A 131 -0.08 -1.51 12.26
C LEU A 131 0.22 -0.45 11.21
N LYS A 132 -0.79 0.30 10.72
CA LYS A 132 -0.57 1.42 9.80
C LYS A 132 0.29 2.52 10.44
N MET A 133 0.08 2.82 11.72
CA MET A 133 0.90 3.75 12.49
C MET A 133 2.33 3.22 12.69
N ALA A 134 2.50 1.95 13.02
CA ALA A 134 3.81 1.34 13.23
C ALA A 134 4.63 1.28 11.94
N LEU A 135 4.02 0.86 10.82
CA LEU A 135 4.65 0.87 9.49
C LEU A 135 5.05 2.27 9.06
N PHE A 136 4.22 3.26 9.38
CA PHE A 136 4.49 4.67 9.13
C PHE A 136 5.71 5.17 9.91
N GLN A 137 5.78 4.83 11.19
CA GLN A 137 6.89 5.19 12.08
C GLN A 137 8.21 4.50 11.68
N TYR A 138 8.14 3.22 11.27
CA TYR A 138 9.29 2.48 10.75
C TYR A 138 9.84 3.07 9.44
N SER A 139 8.97 3.60 8.58
CA SER A 139 9.39 4.23 7.32
C SER A 139 10.00 5.63 7.48
N SER A 140 9.83 6.26 8.65
CA SER A 140 10.21 7.66 8.89
C SER A 140 11.33 7.85 9.92
N SER A 141 11.55 6.92 10.87
CA SER A 141 12.68 6.99 11.82
C SER A 141 12.81 5.75 12.72
N LEU A 142 14.00 5.13 12.76
CA LEU A 142 14.36 4.05 13.71
C LEU A 142 14.33 4.48 15.20
N SER A 143 14.17 5.76 15.51
CA SER A 143 14.31 6.32 16.86
C SER A 143 13.02 6.42 17.68
N ARG A 144 11.84 6.11 17.13
CA ARG A 144 10.56 6.30 17.85
C ARG A 144 9.87 4.99 18.29
N LEU A 145 10.52 3.84 18.16
CA LEU A 145 9.95 2.51 18.42
C LEU A 145 9.57 2.22 19.88
N ARG A 146 10.11 2.97 20.85
CA ARG A 146 9.90 2.70 22.28
C ARG A 146 8.48 3.00 22.78
N THR A 147 7.72 3.86 22.12
CA THR A 147 6.43 4.34 22.66
C THR A 147 5.23 3.52 22.18
N VAL A 148 5.30 2.89 21.01
CA VAL A 148 4.17 2.12 20.45
C VAL A 148 4.11 0.69 21.00
N LEU A 149 5.26 0.07 21.25
CA LEU A 149 5.34 -1.27 21.84
C LEU A 149 4.99 -1.30 23.34
N SER A 150 5.19 -0.19 24.07
CA SER A 150 4.86 -0.14 25.50
C SER A 150 3.34 -0.10 25.74
N LEU A 151 2.56 0.49 24.83
CA LEU A 151 1.10 0.58 24.93
C LEU A 151 0.36 -0.71 24.54
N SER A 152 0.96 -1.56 23.70
CA SER A 152 0.38 -2.87 23.36
C SER A 152 0.66 -3.93 24.42
N LEU A 153 1.77 -3.80 25.16
CA LEU A 153 2.17 -4.77 26.19
C LEU A 153 1.64 -4.46 27.59
N SER A 154 1.28 -3.20 27.89
CA SER A 154 0.80 -2.81 29.23
C SER A 154 -0.65 -3.19 29.54
N ARG A 155 -1.43 -3.67 28.57
CA ARG A 155 -2.81 -4.16 28.79
C ARG A 155 -2.95 -5.67 28.95
N ASN A 156 -1.86 -6.44 28.78
CA ASN A 156 -1.85 -7.90 28.99
C ASN A 156 -1.44 -8.33 30.41
N ARG A 157 -1.38 -7.41 31.39
CA ARG A 157 -0.97 -7.71 32.78
C ARG A 157 -2.08 -7.65 33.83
N PHE A 158 -3.35 -7.62 33.43
CA PHE A 158 -4.49 -7.69 34.34
C PHE A 158 -5.44 -8.83 33.97
N PHE A 159 -4.92 -10.04 33.80
CA PHE A 159 -5.69 -11.30 33.86
C PHE A 159 -4.70 -12.46 34.09
N LEU A 160 -4.22 -12.59 35.32
CA LEU A 160 -3.81 -13.83 35.97
C LEU A 160 -4.14 -13.69 37.46
#